data_AF-A0A352SSG3-F1
#
_entry.id   AF-A0A352SSG3-F1
#
_cell.length_a   1.000
_cell.length_b   1.000
_cell.length_c   1.000
_cell.angle_alpha   90.00
_cell.angle_beta   90.00
_cell.angle_gamma   90.00
#
_symmetry.space_group_name_H-M   'P 1'
#
loop_
_entity.id
_entity.type
_entity.pdbx_description
1 polymer ?
#
loop_
_entity_poly.entity_id
_entity_poly.type
_entity_poly.pdbx_seq_one_letter_code
_entity_poly.pdbx_strand_id
1 'polypeptide(L)' 'MIEALFFYMFAGVMLAAGTMVVISRNPVYSVLFLILAFFNAAGLFVLIGAEFIAML' A
#
# COMPACT_ATOMS: atom_id res chain seq x y z
N MET A 1 18.71 2.42 -8.59
CA MET A 1 17.87 3.44 -9.28
C MET A 1 16.46 2.92 -9.56
N ILE A 2 16.30 1.72 -10.12
CA ILE A 2 14.98 1.11 -10.35
C ILE A 2 14.21 0.80 -9.05
N GLU A 3 14.87 0.28 -8.01
CA GLU A 3 14.22 0.06 -6.70
C GLU A 3 13.63 1.33 -6.10
N ALA A 4 14.34 2.45 -6.18
CA ALA A 4 13.84 3.73 -5.67
C ALA A 4 12.56 4.19 -6.42
N LEU A 5 12.48 3.93 -7.73
CA LEU A 5 11.27 4.21 -8.51
C LEU A 5 10.08 3.39 -8.01
N PHE A 6 10.27 2.08 -7.81
CA PHE A 6 9.24 1.21 -7.26
C PHE A 6 8.84 1.62 -5.84
N PHE A 7 9.81 1.97 -4.98
CA PHE A 7 9.55 2.49 -3.64
C PHE A 7 8.64 3.71 -3.67
N TYR A 8 8.95 4.72 -4.48
CA TYR A 8 8.13 5.94 -4.57
C TYR A 8 6.74 5.67 -5.15
N MET A 9 6.62 4.74 -6.10
CA MET A 9 5.33 4.34 -6.65
C MET A 9 4.46 3.66 -5.58
N PHE A 10 4.97 2.63 -4.90
CA PHE A 10 4.24 1.92 -3.85
C PHE A 10 3.95 2.83 -2.64
N ALA A 11 4.89 3.67 -2.23
CA ALA A 11 4.71 4.61 -1.13
C ALA A 11 3.66 5.69 -1.47
N GLY A 12 3.70 6.23 -2.69
CA GLY A 12 2.71 7.21 -3.16
C GLY A 12 1.30 6.65 -3.19
N VAL A 13 1.15 5.43 -3.73
CA VAL A 13 -0.14 4.74 -3.78
C VAL A 13 -0.61 4.37 -2.37
N MET A 14 0.27 3.93 -1.47
CA MET A 14 -0.09 3.63 -0.09
C MET A 14 -0.60 4.85 0.67
N LEU A 15 0.04 6.01 0.52
CA LEU A 15 -0.42 7.26 1.12
C LEU A 15 -1.78 7.69 0.53
N ALA A 16 -1.92 7.65 -0.79
CA ALA A 16 -3.18 7.99 -1.46
C ALA A 16 -4.32 7.06 -1.00
N ALA A 17 -4.08 5.75 -0.98
CA ALA A 17 -5.05 4.76 -0.53
C ALA A 17 -5.43 4.96 0.93
N GLY A 18 -4.45 5.14 1.83
CA GLY A 18 -4.68 5.39 3.25
C GLY A 18 -5.49 6.66 3.52
N THR A 19 -5.24 7.74 2.77
CA THR A 19 -6.09 8.94 2.86
C THR A 19 -7.52 8.68 2.38
N MET A 20 -7.71 7.92 1.29
CA MET A 20 -9.05 7.56 0.80
C MET A 20 -9.83 6.65 1.75
N VAL A 21 -9.15 5.78 2.52
CA VAL A 21 -9.80 5.00 3.59
C VAL A 21 -10.48 5.91 4.59
N VAL A 22 -9.80 6.97 5.04
CA VAL A 22 -10.30 7.90 6.06
C VAL A 22 -11.35 8.88 5.49
N ILE A 23 -11.17 9.35 4.26
CA ILE A 23 -12.05 10.35 3.63
C ILE A 23 -13.35 9.71 3.10
N SER A 24 -13.33 8.42 2.73
CA SER A 24 -14.49 7.74 2.16
C SER A 24 -15.65 7.69 3.15
N ARG A 25 -16.80 8.25 2.73
CA ARG A 25 -18.05 8.25 3.50
C ARG A 25 -18.78 6.91 3.47
N ASN A 26 -18.46 6.04 2.50
CA ASN A 26 -19.07 4.73 2.39
C ASN A 26 -18.07 3.66 2.88
N PRO A 27 -18.44 2.86 3.89
CA PRO A 27 -17.58 1.82 4.46
C PRO A 27 -17.08 0.81 3.43
N VAL A 28 -17.91 0.46 2.44
CA VAL A 28 -17.54 -0.53 1.41
C VAL A 28 -16.36 -0.05 0.60
N TYR A 29 -16.37 1.21 0.15
CA TYR A 29 -15.25 1.80 -0.58
C TYR A 29 -14.03 1.99 0.31
N SER A 30 -14.23 2.34 1.59
CA SER A 30 -13.14 2.44 2.56
C SER A 30 -12.40 1.11 2.71
N VAL A 31 -13.13 -0.02 2.77
CA VAL A 31 -12.50 -1.35 2.81
C VAL A 31 -11.76 -1.68 1.51
N LEU A 32 -12.29 -1.32 0.33
CA LEU A 32 -11.56 -1.53 -0.93
C LEU A 32 -10.23 -0.78 -0.97
N PHE A 33 -10.20 0.47 -0.49
CA PHE A 33 -8.95 1.24 -0.36
C PHE A 33 -8.02 0.66 0.70
N LEU A 34 -8.56 0.08 1.77
CA LEU A 34 -7.78 -0.57 2.81
C LEU A 34 -7.05 -1.80 2.27
N ILE A 35 -7.72 -2.63 1.47
CA ILE A 35 -7.10 -3.79 0.79
C ILE A 35 -5.98 -3.32 -0.14
N LEU A 36 -6.21 -2.26 -0.91
CA LEU A 36 -5.22 -1.70 -1.81
C LEU A 36 -4.00 -1.14 -1.06
N ALA A 37 -4.22 -0.52 0.11
CA ALA A 37 -3.15 -0.06 1.00
C ALA A 37 -2.31 -1.23 1.54
N PHE A 38 -2.94 -2.31 1.99
CA PHE A 38 -2.23 -3.51 2.46
C PHE A 38 -1.41 -4.18 1.35
N PHE A 39 -1.97 -4.27 0.13
CA PHE A 39 -1.23 -4.82 -1.00
C PHE A 39 0.02 -3.99 -1.34
N ASN A 40 -0.08 -2.65 -1.30
CA ASN A 40 1.08 -1.79 -1.50
C ASN A 40 2.10 -1.90 -0.36
N ALA A 41 1.64 -2.07 0.88
CA ALA A 41 2.51 -2.32 2.03
C ALA A 41 3.30 -3.63 1.87
N ALA A 42 2.67 -4.71 1.42
CA ALA A 42 3.35 -5.95 1.10
C ALA A 42 4.43 -5.75 0.02
N GLY A 43 4.12 -4.99 -1.04
CA GLY A 43 5.11 -4.60 -2.06
C GLY A 43 6.32 -3.84 -1.49
N LEU A 44 6.10 -2.92 -0.56
CA LEU A 44 7.17 -2.21 0.16
C LEU A 44 8.01 -3.17 1.03
N PHE A 45 7.37 -4.13 1.71
CA PHE A 45 8.08 -5.14 2.50
C PHE A 45 8.93 -6.07 1.63
N VAL A 46 8.46 -6.47 0.44
CA VAL A 46 9.26 -7.24 -0.52
C VAL A 46 10.50 -6.45 -0.98
N LEU A 47 10.35 -5.15 -1.25
CA LEU A 47 11.47 -4.30 -1.68
C LEU A 47 12.60 -4.21 -0.65
N ILE A 48 12.28 -4.22 0.65
CA ILE A 48 13.28 -4.18 1.71
C ILE A 48 13.81 -5.59 2.09
N GLY A 49 13.42 -6.64 1.36
CA GLY A 49 13.80 -8.02 1.64
C GLY A 49 13.03 -8.69 2.78
N ALA A 50 11.94 -8.09 3.25
CA ALA A 50 11.07 -8.63 4.29
C ALA A 50 9.95 -9.51 3.70
N GLU A 51 10.32 -10.52 2.91
CA GLU A 51 9.39 -11.36 2.15
C GLU A 51 8.41 -12.15 3.03
N PHE A 52 8.88 -12.70 4.15
CA PHE A 52 8.02 -13.45 5.08
C PHE A 52 6.98 -12.58 5.77
N ILE A 53 7.31 -11.30 6.01
CA ILE A 53 6.37 -10.32 6.56
C ILE A 53 5.39 -9.87 5.48
N ALA A 54 5.84 -9.72 4.23
CA ALA A 54 4.99 -9.32 3.12
C ALA A 54 3.88 -10.33 2.78
N MET A 55 4.10 -11.62 3.05
CA MET A 55 3.14 -12.70 2.79
C MET A 55 2.11 -12.91 3.92
N LEU A 56 2.30 -12.23 5.06
CA LEU A 56 1.51 -12.39 6.28
C LEU A 56 0.42 -11.32 6.37
#